data_AF-A0A1M4N847-F1
#
_entry.id   AF-A0A1M4N847-F1
#
_cell.length_a   1.000
_cell.length_b   1.000
_cell.length_c   1.000
_cell.angle_alpha   90.00
_cell.angle_beta   90.00
_cell.angle_gamma   90.00
#
_symmetry.space_group_name_H-M   'P 1'
#
loop_
_entity.id
_entity.type
_entity.pdbx_description
1 polymer ?
#
loop_
_entity_poly.entity_id
_entity_poly.type
_entity_poly.pdbx_seq_one_letter_code
_entity_poly.pdbx_strand_id
1 'polypeptide(L)'
;MHNAFPAAAVILMAATAVSAEFDGIYRQAADSDCSLVGVDGGALKIEKDVFYGVDSTCNMTDPVPVNDMDAVLYTMRCSSEDGAWTARAMMVHGADSGLIMVWDGYAFKYDSCPDPDASNPVTDSIPVEAQAAPEAESDIVEPAKAVVPDEESVPRESETPDVLTEEPEKTESDAG
;
A
#
# COMPACT_ATOMS: atom_id res chain seq x y z
N MET A 1 64.45 -12.08 21.83
CA MET A 1 63.43 -11.03 21.64
C MET A 1 62.75 -11.30 20.30
N HIS A 2 61.64 -12.04 20.27
CA HIS A 2 60.78 -12.16 19.09
C HIS A 2 59.34 -12.23 19.60
N ASN A 3 58.64 -11.10 19.61
CA ASN A 3 57.21 -11.05 19.90
C ASN A 3 56.47 -11.37 18.60
N ALA A 4 55.83 -12.54 18.54
CA ALA A 4 54.88 -12.87 17.50
C ALA A 4 53.54 -12.22 17.84
N PHE A 5 53.14 -11.20 17.09
CA PHE A 5 51.78 -10.68 17.09
C PHE A 5 50.94 -11.52 16.12
N PRO A 6 49.89 -12.24 16.57
CA PRO A 6 49.00 -12.94 15.66
C PRO A 6 48.08 -11.91 14.98
N ALA A 7 48.07 -11.91 13.65
CA ALA A 7 47.15 -11.12 12.85
C ALA A 7 45.73 -11.70 12.97
N ALA A 8 44.85 -10.99 13.67
CA ALA A 8 43.43 -11.30 13.71
C ALA A 8 42.76 -10.84 12.41
N ALA A 9 42.29 -11.78 11.60
CA ALA A 9 41.49 -11.51 10.41
C ALA A 9 40.04 -11.19 10.83
N VAL A 10 39.60 -9.95 10.60
CA VAL A 10 38.22 -9.50 10.81
C VAL A 10 37.41 -9.84 9.55
N ILE A 11 36.48 -10.78 9.66
CA ILE A 11 35.50 -11.11 8.61
C ILE A 11 34.35 -10.10 8.71
N LEU A 12 34.32 -9.12 7.79
CA LEU A 12 33.15 -8.25 7.60
C LEU A 12 32.04 -9.09 6.96
N MET A 13 31.05 -9.51 7.75
CA MET A 13 29.78 -10.01 7.19
C MET A 13 29.02 -8.80 6.67
N ALA A 14 28.93 -8.69 5.34
CA ALA A 14 28.01 -7.77 4.70
C ALA A 14 26.59 -8.29 4.95
N ALA A 15 25.94 -7.79 5.99
CA ALA A 15 24.51 -7.94 6.15
C ALA A 15 23.86 -7.10 5.05
N THR A 16 23.40 -7.75 3.98
CA THR A 16 22.44 -7.14 3.07
C THR A 16 21.17 -6.94 3.90
N ALA A 17 20.94 -5.70 4.34
CA ALA A 17 19.66 -5.33 4.90
C ALA A 17 18.60 -5.69 3.86
N VAL A 18 17.73 -6.64 4.19
CA VAL A 18 16.48 -6.83 3.47
C VAL A 18 15.66 -5.61 3.87
N SER A 19 15.76 -4.54 3.08
CA SER A 19 14.99 -3.33 3.32
C SER A 19 13.53 -3.69 3.21
N ALA A 20 12.73 -3.00 4.04
CA ALA A 20 11.29 -2.83 3.93
C ALA A 20 10.92 -2.09 2.61
N GLU A 21 11.41 -2.61 1.49
CA GLU A 21 11.49 -1.90 0.21
C GLU A 21 10.10 -1.57 -0.32
N PHE A 22 9.11 -2.43 -0.06
CA PHE A 22 7.73 -2.26 -0.48
C PHE A 22 6.77 -2.13 0.70
N ASP A 23 7.26 -1.81 1.90
CA ASP A 23 6.39 -1.67 3.07
C ASP A 23 5.41 -0.51 2.87
N GLY A 24 4.13 -0.77 3.13
CA GLY A 24 3.08 0.20 2.89
C GLY A 24 1.68 -0.41 2.95
N ILE A 25 0.68 0.47 2.91
CA ILE A 25 -0.74 0.10 2.76
C ILE A 25 -1.20 0.61 1.40
N TYR A 26 -1.86 -0.23 0.62
CA TYR A 26 -2.20 0.05 -0.78
C TYR A 26 -3.67 -0.23 -1.06
N ARG A 27 -4.37 0.71 -1.67
CA ARG A 27 -5.80 0.57 -2.02
C ARG A 27 -5.99 -0.45 -3.13
N GLN A 28 -6.99 -1.32 -2.99
CA GLN A 28 -7.35 -2.29 -4.02
C GLN A 28 -8.11 -1.65 -5.20
N ALA A 29 -8.95 -0.65 -4.89
CA ALA A 29 -9.74 0.14 -5.82
C ALA A 29 -9.79 1.60 -5.36
N ALA A 30 -10.30 2.49 -6.22
CA ALA A 30 -10.34 3.92 -5.93
C ALA A 30 -11.17 4.28 -4.68
N ASP A 31 -12.20 3.49 -4.38
CA ASP A 31 -13.13 3.62 -3.26
C ASP A 31 -12.79 2.71 -2.07
N SER A 32 -11.65 2.01 -2.11
CA SER A 32 -11.25 1.12 -1.03
C SER A 32 -11.00 1.83 0.30
N ASP A 33 -11.45 1.21 1.39
CA ASP A 33 -11.18 1.70 2.75
C ASP A 33 -9.76 1.32 3.21
N CYS A 34 -8.90 2.32 3.31
CA CYS A 34 -7.50 2.17 3.77
C CYS A 34 -7.37 1.65 5.20
N SER A 35 -8.41 1.75 6.04
CA SER A 35 -8.38 1.29 7.43
C SER A 35 -8.64 -0.21 7.57
N LEU A 36 -9.20 -0.84 6.53
CA LEU A 36 -9.54 -2.26 6.51
C LEU A 36 -8.51 -3.02 5.67
N VAL A 37 -7.61 -3.77 6.31
CA VAL A 37 -6.55 -4.51 5.61
C VAL A 37 -6.95 -5.97 5.39
N GLY A 38 -6.72 -6.48 4.17
CA GLY A 38 -6.84 -7.91 3.84
C GLY A 38 -8.27 -8.42 3.68
N VAL A 39 -9.22 -7.51 3.46
CA VAL A 39 -10.63 -7.83 3.21
C VAL A 39 -11.09 -7.28 1.86
N ASP A 40 -12.18 -7.82 1.32
CA ASP A 40 -12.80 -7.28 0.11
C ASP A 40 -13.22 -5.81 0.29
N GLY A 41 -12.95 -4.99 -0.72
CA GLY A 41 -13.14 -3.53 -0.66
C GLY A 41 -12.17 -2.77 0.26
N GLY A 42 -11.24 -3.45 0.94
CA GLY A 42 -10.23 -2.83 1.81
C GLY A 42 -8.92 -2.49 1.10
N ALA A 43 -7.84 -2.38 1.86
CA ALA A 43 -6.47 -2.24 1.38
C ALA A 43 -5.65 -3.53 1.54
N LEU A 44 -4.59 -3.62 0.77
CA LEU A 44 -3.51 -4.58 0.97
C LEU A 44 -2.45 -3.93 1.86
N LYS A 45 -1.65 -4.76 2.53
CA LYS A 45 -0.51 -4.27 3.30
C LYS A 45 0.72 -5.12 3.03
N ILE A 46 1.87 -4.47 2.95
CA ILE A 46 3.17 -5.13 3.03
C ILE A 46 3.85 -4.59 4.28
N GLU A 47 4.28 -5.50 5.16
CA GLU A 47 5.08 -5.15 6.32
C GLU A 47 6.10 -6.25 6.58
N LYS A 48 7.39 -5.89 6.63
CA LYS A 48 8.48 -6.80 7.00
C LYS A 48 8.46 -8.09 6.17
N ASP A 49 8.39 -7.96 4.85
CA ASP A 49 8.31 -9.08 3.90
C ASP A 49 7.04 -9.95 4.02
N VAL A 50 5.99 -9.47 4.69
CA VAL A 50 4.69 -10.15 4.73
C VAL A 50 3.67 -9.35 3.93
N PHE A 51 3.13 -9.99 2.90
CA PHE A 51 2.02 -9.47 2.11
C PHE A 51 0.69 -9.95 2.71
N TYR A 52 -0.14 -9.00 3.13
CA TYR A 52 -1.51 -9.19 3.60
C TYR A 52 -2.45 -8.88 2.45
N GLY A 53 -2.86 -9.93 1.74
CA GLY A 53 -3.83 -9.88 0.65
C GLY A 53 -5.25 -10.12 1.12
N VAL A 54 -6.22 -10.01 0.21
CA VAL A 54 -7.59 -10.44 0.50
C VAL A 54 -7.60 -11.93 0.79
N ASP A 55 -8.12 -12.29 1.96
CA ASP A 55 -8.28 -13.66 2.44
C ASP A 55 -7.00 -14.51 2.39
N SER A 56 -5.84 -13.86 2.33
CA SER A 56 -4.56 -14.52 2.16
C SER A 56 -3.42 -13.75 2.81
N THR A 57 -2.46 -14.49 3.36
CA THR A 57 -1.21 -13.91 3.88
C THR A 57 -0.04 -14.66 3.26
N CYS A 58 0.92 -13.93 2.72
CA CYS A 58 2.07 -14.48 2.03
C CYS A 58 3.38 -13.96 2.63
N ASN A 59 4.29 -14.87 2.98
CA ASN A 59 5.68 -14.49 3.25
C ASN A 59 6.41 -14.33 1.92
N MET A 60 7.03 -13.17 1.72
CA MET A 60 7.83 -12.83 0.56
C MET A 60 9.26 -13.30 0.80
N THR A 61 9.71 -14.33 0.08
CA THR A 61 11.04 -14.91 0.25
C THR A 61 11.83 -14.91 -1.05
N ASP A 62 13.13 -15.20 -0.94
CA ASP A 62 14.01 -15.43 -2.09
C ASP A 62 13.99 -14.25 -3.10
N PRO A 63 14.31 -13.01 -2.66
CA PRO A 63 14.26 -11.84 -3.52
C PRO A 63 15.25 -11.94 -4.67
N VAL A 64 14.76 -11.68 -5.88
CA VAL A 64 15.58 -11.57 -7.09
C VAL A 64 15.39 -10.17 -7.69
N PRO A 65 16.36 -9.27 -7.57
CA PRO A 65 16.26 -7.94 -8.16
C PRO A 65 16.22 -8.04 -9.69
N VAL A 66 15.43 -7.17 -10.33
CA VAL A 66 15.37 -7.05 -11.78
C VAL A 66 16.39 -6.01 -12.23
N ASN A 67 17.22 -6.35 -13.20
CA ASN A 67 18.28 -5.45 -13.68
C ASN A 67 17.69 -4.16 -14.24
N ASP A 68 18.31 -3.03 -13.86
CA ASP A 68 17.99 -1.69 -14.35
C ASP A 68 16.50 -1.30 -14.17
N MET A 69 15.85 -1.86 -13.15
CA MET A 69 14.46 -1.57 -12.78
C MET A 69 14.32 -1.48 -11.26
N ASP A 70 13.42 -0.63 -10.80
CA ASP A 70 13.00 -0.57 -9.40
C ASP A 70 11.96 -1.68 -9.12
N ALA A 71 12.42 -2.92 -9.21
CA ALA A 71 11.60 -4.11 -9.17
C ALA A 71 12.31 -5.30 -8.55
N VAL A 72 11.57 -6.09 -7.77
CA VAL A 72 12.06 -7.32 -7.14
C VAL A 72 11.05 -8.44 -7.33
N LEU A 73 11.53 -9.59 -7.76
CA LEU A 73 10.75 -10.81 -7.92
C LEU A 73 10.89 -11.68 -6.68
N TYR A 74 9.77 -11.97 -6.04
CA TYR A 74 9.71 -12.77 -4.82
C TYR A 74 9.08 -14.14 -5.06
N THR A 75 9.45 -15.10 -4.22
CA THR A 75 8.70 -16.32 -3.97
C THR A 75 7.68 -16.05 -2.86
N MET A 76 6.39 -16.15 -3.19
CA MET A 76 5.28 -15.91 -2.27
C MET A 76 4.89 -17.23 -1.62
N ARG A 77 5.11 -17.39 -0.31
CA ARG A 77 4.64 -18.54 0.47
C ARG A 77 3.35 -18.17 1.20
N CYS A 78 2.23 -18.53 0.60
CA CYS A 78 0.90 -18.05 0.98
C CYS A 78 0.12 -19.08 1.79
N SER A 79 -0.77 -18.58 2.65
CA SER A 79 -1.78 -19.34 3.38
C SER A 79 -3.12 -18.60 3.41
N SER A 80 -4.21 -19.36 3.30
CA SER A 80 -5.60 -18.92 3.40
C SER A 80 -6.43 -19.99 4.13
N GLU A 81 -7.75 -19.78 4.25
CA GLU A 81 -8.68 -20.81 4.73
C GLU A 81 -8.68 -22.07 3.86
N ASP A 82 -8.47 -21.92 2.54
CA ASP A 82 -8.45 -23.03 1.57
C ASP A 82 -7.12 -23.81 1.57
N GLY A 83 -6.13 -23.36 2.34
CA GLY A 83 -4.84 -24.00 2.51
C GLY A 83 -3.65 -23.14 2.09
N ALA A 84 -2.50 -23.79 1.91
CA ALA A 84 -1.23 -23.13 1.60
C ALA A 84 -0.76 -23.43 0.18
N TRP A 85 -0.13 -22.44 -0.44
CA TRP A 85 0.44 -22.57 -1.79
C TRP A 85 1.70 -21.71 -1.93
N THR A 86 2.39 -21.91 -3.04
CA THR A 86 3.53 -21.08 -3.43
C THR A 86 3.28 -20.48 -4.79
N ALA A 87 3.57 -19.19 -4.92
CA ALA A 87 3.48 -18.45 -6.18
C ALA A 87 4.74 -17.60 -6.36
N ARG A 88 4.86 -16.94 -7.51
CA ARG A 88 5.84 -15.87 -7.72
C ARG A 88 5.13 -14.60 -8.08
N ALA A 89 5.59 -13.49 -7.50
CA ALA A 89 5.10 -12.17 -7.82
C ALA A 89 6.27 -11.18 -7.91
N MET A 90 6.22 -10.31 -8.90
CA MET A 90 7.14 -9.19 -9.01
C MET A 90 6.50 -7.96 -8.39
N MET A 91 7.21 -7.31 -7.49
CA MET A 91 6.87 -6.01 -6.94
C MET A 91 7.68 -4.95 -7.67
N VAL A 92 7.03 -3.85 -8.05
CA VAL A 92 7.64 -2.73 -8.76
C VAL A 92 7.13 -1.45 -8.14
N HIS A 93 8.01 -0.49 -7.85
CA HIS A 93 7.57 0.84 -7.44
C HIS A 93 6.89 1.56 -8.61
N GLY A 94 5.65 1.99 -8.38
CA GLY A 94 4.93 2.82 -9.34
C GLY A 94 5.49 4.24 -9.37
N ALA A 95 5.40 4.90 -10.53
CA ALA A 95 5.85 6.29 -10.68
C ALA A 95 5.16 7.29 -9.72
N ASP A 96 3.95 6.95 -9.26
CA ASP A 96 3.13 7.79 -8.37
C ASP A 96 3.26 7.37 -6.89
N SER A 97 4.40 6.79 -6.49
CA SER A 97 4.63 6.23 -5.14
C SER A 97 3.69 5.08 -4.75
N GLY A 98 2.99 4.50 -5.71
CA GLY A 98 2.16 3.30 -5.55
C GLY A 98 2.94 2.00 -5.78
N LEU A 99 2.23 0.89 -5.82
CA LEU A 99 2.78 -0.45 -6.07
C LEU A 99 2.24 -0.98 -7.39
N ILE A 100 3.12 -1.54 -8.22
CA ILE A 100 2.71 -2.41 -9.32
C ILE A 100 3.11 -3.83 -8.94
N MET A 101 2.13 -4.72 -8.89
CA MET A 101 2.33 -6.14 -8.60
C MET A 101 2.03 -6.96 -9.85
N VAL A 102 3.01 -7.71 -10.33
CA VAL A 102 2.84 -8.64 -11.44
C VAL A 102 2.74 -10.06 -10.88
N TRP A 103 1.58 -10.68 -11.10
CA TRP A 103 1.29 -12.08 -10.79
C TRP A 103 1.24 -12.87 -12.11
N ASP A 104 1.41 -14.19 -12.07
CA ASP A 104 1.29 -15.06 -13.25
C ASP A 104 0.04 -14.74 -14.10
N GLY A 105 0.25 -14.08 -15.25
CA GLY A 105 -0.81 -13.65 -16.17
C GLY A 105 -1.51 -12.31 -15.86
N TYR A 106 -1.17 -11.63 -14.76
CA TYR A 106 -1.86 -10.41 -14.30
C TYR A 106 -0.89 -9.32 -13.86
N ALA A 107 -1.29 -8.06 -14.00
CA ALA A 107 -0.59 -6.92 -13.42
C ALA A 107 -1.60 -5.99 -12.76
N PHE A 108 -1.38 -5.69 -11.50
CA PHE A 108 -2.22 -4.81 -10.69
C PHE A 108 -1.44 -3.53 -10.36
N LYS A 109 -2.08 -2.38 -10.52
CA LYS A 109 -1.59 -1.11 -9.98
C LYS A 109 -2.40 -0.80 -8.72
N TYR A 110 -1.71 -0.59 -7.62
CA TYR A 110 -2.30 -0.15 -6.37
C TYR A 110 -1.78 1.23 -6.02
N ASP A 111 -2.68 2.13 -5.67
CA ASP A 111 -2.30 3.43 -5.16
C ASP A 111 -2.03 3.34 -3.66
N SER A 112 -1.01 4.06 -3.18
CA SER A 112 -0.69 4.09 -1.75
C SER A 112 -1.81 4.76 -0.96
N CYS A 113 -2.14 4.16 0.19
CA CYS A 113 -2.93 4.81 1.22
C CYS A 113 -2.15 5.99 1.80
N PRO A 114 -2.83 7.10 2.15
CA PRO A 114 -2.20 8.16 2.93
C PRO A 114 -1.69 7.53 4.22
N ASP A 115 -0.40 7.61 4.46
CA ASP A 115 0.15 7.20 5.73
C ASP A 115 -0.40 8.17 6.81
N PRO A 116 -1.11 7.67 7.84
CA PRO A 116 -1.60 8.54 8.92
C PRO A 116 -0.46 9.32 9.59
N ASP A 117 0.77 8.79 9.55
CA ASP A 117 1.97 9.40 10.14
C ASP A 117 2.74 10.29 9.14
N ALA A 118 2.50 10.18 7.82
CA ALA A 118 3.11 11.05 6.81
C ALA A 118 2.46 12.44 6.73
N SER A 119 1.37 12.68 7.46
CA SER A 119 0.78 14.01 7.59
C SER A 119 1.57 14.96 8.51
N ASN A 120 2.62 14.47 9.18
CA ASN A 120 3.64 15.34 9.76
C ASN A 120 4.69 15.62 8.68
N PRO A 121 4.67 16.79 7.99
CA PRO A 121 5.83 17.19 7.23
C PRO A 121 7.00 17.23 8.21
N VAL A 122 7.96 16.33 8.01
CA VAL A 122 9.29 16.44 8.60
C VAL A 122 9.78 17.81 8.17
N THR A 123 9.60 18.78 9.08
CA THR A 123 10.23 20.07 9.03
C THR A 123 11.68 19.79 9.36
N ASP A 124 12.37 19.17 8.42
CA ASP A 124 13.82 19.09 8.43
C ASP A 124 14.31 20.53 8.37
N SER A 125 15.13 20.89 9.34
CA SER A 125 16.15 21.92 9.16
C SER A 125 15.64 23.35 8.93
N ILE A 126 14.89 23.90 9.88
CA ILE A 126 15.05 25.34 10.20
C ILE A 126 15.90 25.42 11.47
N PRO A 127 17.13 25.96 11.42
CA PRO A 127 17.81 26.40 12.62
C PRO A 127 16.98 27.56 13.18
N VAL A 128 16.24 27.31 14.26
CA VAL A 128 15.62 28.37 15.06
C VAL A 128 16.74 29.02 15.85
N GLU A 129 17.49 29.88 15.17
CA GLU A 129 18.41 30.78 15.84
C GLU A 129 17.59 31.86 16.54
N ALA A 130 17.70 31.84 17.86
CA ALA A 130 17.01 32.67 18.83
C ALA A 130 16.94 34.15 18.44
N GLN A 131 15.73 34.70 18.33
CA GLN A 131 15.49 36.13 18.50
C GLN A 131 14.24 36.35 19.36
N ALA A 132 14.55 36.70 20.60
CA ALA A 132 13.78 37.30 21.68
C ALA A 132 12.36 37.83 21.39
N ALA A 133 11.46 37.50 22.33
CA ALA A 133 10.26 38.28 22.63
C ALA A 133 10.60 39.77 22.86
N PRO A 134 9.62 40.65 22.60
CA PRO A 134 8.99 41.24 23.77
C PRO A 134 7.46 41.17 23.75
N GLU A 135 6.97 41.08 24.97
CA GLU A 135 5.59 41.15 25.42
C GLU A 135 4.98 42.52 25.05
N ALA A 136 3.79 42.54 24.46
CA ALA A 136 2.85 43.64 24.62
C ALA A 136 1.43 43.25 24.13
N GLU A 137 0.54 43.20 25.11
CA GLU A 137 -0.82 43.73 25.09
C GLU A 137 -1.91 43.01 24.29
N SER A 138 -2.83 42.50 25.10
CA SER A 138 -4.20 42.11 24.85
C SER A 138 -4.98 43.13 24.04
N ASP A 139 -5.67 42.66 23.01
CA ASP A 139 -7.02 43.14 22.75
C ASP A 139 -7.92 41.99 22.31
N ILE A 140 -8.95 41.80 23.12
CA ILE A 140 -10.06 40.88 22.94
C ILE A 140 -11.03 41.55 21.98
N VAL A 141 -11.33 40.91 20.85
CA VAL A 141 -12.54 41.20 20.08
C VAL A 141 -13.31 39.90 19.88
N GLU A 142 -14.57 39.96 20.28
CA GLU A 142 -15.59 38.92 20.34
C GLU A 142 -15.85 38.15 19.03
N PRO A 143 -16.43 36.93 19.12
CA PRO A 143 -16.70 36.09 17.95
C PRO A 143 -17.94 36.56 17.19
N ALA A 144 -17.76 36.87 15.90
CA ALA A 144 -18.88 37.02 14.98
C ALA A 144 -19.44 35.64 14.59
N LYS A 145 -20.74 35.54 14.80
CA LYS A 145 -21.65 34.42 14.65
C LYS A 145 -21.72 33.86 13.21
N ALA A 146 -22.01 32.56 13.17
CA ALA A 146 -22.28 31.68 12.03
C ALA A 146 -23.08 32.25 10.85
N VAL A 147 -22.68 31.84 9.64
CA VAL A 147 -23.58 31.70 8.48
C VAL A 147 -23.26 30.36 7.81
N VAL A 148 -24.15 29.39 8.02
CA VAL A 148 -24.31 28.18 7.20
C VAL A 148 -25.13 28.57 5.97
N PRO A 149 -24.70 28.23 4.73
CA PRO A 149 -25.58 28.26 3.57
C PRO A 149 -26.20 26.88 3.31
N ASP A 150 -27.50 26.92 3.08
CA ASP A 150 -28.48 25.88 2.74
C ASP A 150 -28.00 24.65 1.95
N GLU A 151 -28.41 23.48 2.46
CA GLU A 151 -28.75 22.32 1.65
C GLU A 151 -30.01 22.63 0.82
N GLU A 152 -29.85 22.84 -0.49
CA GLU A 152 -31.00 22.79 -1.39
C GLU A 152 -30.63 22.08 -2.71
N SER A 153 -31.40 21.03 -2.99
CA SER A 153 -31.75 20.51 -4.32
C SER A 153 -30.70 19.73 -5.15
N VAL A 154 -30.70 18.40 -4.97
CA VAL A 154 -30.45 17.47 -6.09
C VAL A 154 -31.65 16.52 -6.21
N PRO A 155 -32.47 16.59 -7.28
CA PRO A 155 -33.55 15.64 -7.51
C PRO A 155 -33.01 14.29 -8.00
N ARG A 156 -33.67 13.24 -7.51
CA ARG A 156 -33.56 11.84 -7.93
C ARG A 156 -34.47 11.61 -9.14
N GLU A 157 -33.88 11.38 -10.31
CA GLU A 157 -34.51 10.77 -11.50
C GLU A 157 -33.35 10.09 -12.25
N SER A 158 -33.43 8.91 -12.86
CA SER A 158 -34.54 8.08 -13.29
C SER A 158 -33.96 6.72 -13.72
N GLU A 159 -34.56 5.64 -13.25
CA GLU A 159 -34.97 4.46 -14.04
C GLU A 159 -34.03 3.98 -15.16
N THR A 160 -33.33 2.88 -14.93
CA THR A 160 -32.84 2.01 -16.01
C THR A 160 -33.90 0.93 -16.25
N PRO A 161 -34.38 0.75 -17.50
CA PRO A 161 -35.40 -0.25 -17.78
C PRO A 161 -34.79 -1.66 -17.73
N ASP A 162 -35.50 -2.56 -17.05
CA ASP A 162 -35.35 -4.01 -17.09
C ASP A 162 -35.26 -4.49 -18.54
N VAL A 163 -34.07 -4.94 -18.95
CA VAL A 163 -33.88 -5.65 -20.20
C VAL A 163 -34.42 -7.07 -19.98
N LEU A 164 -35.58 -7.35 -20.59
CA LEU A 164 -36.05 -8.71 -20.84
C LEU A 164 -34.91 -9.53 -21.47
N THR A 165 -34.34 -10.45 -20.71
CA THR A 165 -33.72 -11.64 -21.29
C THR A 165 -34.79 -12.72 -21.36
N GLU A 166 -35.46 -12.78 -22.51
CA GLU A 166 -36.13 -14.00 -22.95
C GLU A 166 -35.07 -15.03 -23.37
N GLU A 167 -35.36 -16.31 -23.08
CA GLU A 167 -34.52 -17.50 -23.24
C GLU A 167 -34.03 -17.75 -24.69
N PRO A 168 -33.18 -18.77 -24.90
CA PRO A 168 -33.82 -20.00 -25.38
C PRO A 168 -33.29 -21.29 -24.75
N GLU A 169 -34.27 -22.14 -24.41
CA GLU A 169 -34.31 -23.60 -24.47
C GLU A 169 -32.97 -24.35 -24.64
N LYS A 170 -32.64 -25.11 -23.60
CA LYS A 170 -31.73 -26.26 -23.65
C LYS A 170 -32.32 -27.34 -24.57
N THR A 171 -31.82 -27.44 -25.80
CA THR A 171 -32.04 -28.63 -26.64
C THR A 171 -31.09 -29.74 -26.18
N GLU A 172 -31.62 -30.67 -25.38
CA GLU A 172 -31.03 -31.97 -25.15
C GLU A 172 -31.57 -32.92 -26.24
N SER A 173 -30.74 -33.36 -27.19
CA SER A 173 -31.05 -34.52 -28.03
C SER A 173 -29.83 -35.03 -28.81
N ASP A 174 -29.27 -36.14 -28.31
CA ASP A 174 -28.91 -37.36 -29.05
C ASP A 174 -28.45 -37.26 -30.52
N ALA A 175 -27.21 -37.69 -30.80
CA ALA A 175 -26.88 -38.75 -31.77
C ALA A 175 -25.40 -38.70 -32.22
N GLY A 176 -24.72 -39.86 -32.18
CA GLY A 176 -23.58 -40.18 -33.05
C GLY A 176 -22.29 -40.57 -32.37
#